data_AF-A0A6A6UUM6-F1
#
_entry.id   AF-A0A6A6UUM6-F1
#
_cell.length_a   1.000
_cell.length_b   1.000
_cell.length_c   1.000
_cell.angle_alpha   90.00
_cell.angle_beta   90.00
_cell.angle_gamma   90.00
#
_symmetry.space_group_name_H-M   'P 1'
#
loop_
_entity.id
_entity.type
_entity.pdbx_description
1 polymer ?
#
loop_
_entity_poly.entity_id
_entity_poly.type
_entity_poly.pdbx_seq_one_letter_code
_entity_poly.pdbx_strand_id
1 'polypeptide(L)'
;MSADGSQIGESSTPQERHHAGPEKKKTQKNKASTGASAAGVRALSAQVVGFYFRAPMKAFFRSRVDYMAYARAIHPHYKSGQSWSWRVSTPGLLANAIRTEGWMFLPKQLFPPMIANISIGAVLYTSYLHMLGNLHEPSAYASRRIMPPPEPKHTMSAGFIAGSIQSVFAAPMDALQVRFKMSEMLEGRYRNMWDYAFSKLREIGVRGIFAGWSLTFVKDATSCAVFFSTFEYVKAQAYYAFLPFIYSIGNRQDAYDPTPITPHYMIEPAFLLMAGAAATVTQQSIQFPLTQVQTVHYNRLESLDYAARAENNPRNVLRLYYNAYMETFRQAKLEAQKVGGMRRWLYQDFLWSTLRQTPSTSAGLIVFEIVRRKYGIDEGGGLTDLGGKQFIL
;
A
#
# COMPACT_ATOMS: atom_id res chain seq x y z
N MET A 1 -17.58 85.22 -26.36
CA MET A 1 -19.04 85.38 -26.59
C MET A 1 -19.64 84.00 -26.33
N SER A 2 -20.10 83.70 -25.10
CA SER A 2 -21.41 84.07 -24.52
C SER A 2 -22.55 83.50 -25.38
N ALA A 3 -23.59 82.81 -24.92
CA ALA A 3 -24.24 82.60 -23.62
C ALA A 3 -25.14 81.34 -23.80
N ASP A 4 -25.40 80.47 -22.81
CA ASP A 4 -26.38 80.57 -21.72
C ASP A 4 -27.87 80.30 -22.09
N GLY A 5 -28.53 79.54 -21.21
CA GLY A 5 -29.97 79.49 -20.97
C GLY A 5 -30.77 78.38 -21.68
N SER A 6 -31.83 77.77 -21.14
CA SER A 6 -32.42 77.62 -19.79
C SER A 6 -33.86 77.08 -19.99
N GLN A 7 -34.18 75.95 -19.33
CA GLN A 7 -35.52 75.51 -18.86
C GLN A 7 -36.63 75.19 -19.91
N ILE A 8 -37.53 74.22 -19.71
CA ILE A 8 -38.68 74.21 -18.76
C ILE A 8 -39.27 72.78 -18.60
N GLY A 9 -39.77 72.48 -17.38
CA GLY A 9 -40.89 71.59 -16.89
C GLY A 9 -41.42 70.39 -17.71
N GLU A 10 -42.09 69.37 -17.17
CA GLU A 10 -42.76 69.13 -15.89
C GLU A 10 -43.20 67.63 -15.81
N SER A 11 -43.62 67.17 -14.63
CA SER A 11 -44.14 65.85 -14.19
C SER A 11 -44.83 64.92 -15.23
N SER A 12 -44.76 63.58 -15.20
CA SER A 12 -45.28 62.69 -14.14
C SER A 12 -45.12 61.20 -14.55
N THR A 13 -44.82 60.33 -13.58
CA THR A 13 -44.77 58.85 -13.68
C THR A 13 -46.14 58.20 -13.89
N PRO A 14 -46.16 56.96 -14.44
CA PRO A 14 -46.73 55.86 -13.66
C PRO A 14 -45.73 54.71 -13.46
N GLN A 15 -45.59 54.27 -12.20
CA GLN A 15 -44.88 53.05 -11.79
C GLN A 15 -45.68 51.80 -12.16
N GLU A 16 -45.13 50.94 -13.03
CA GLU A 16 -45.53 49.53 -13.11
C GLU A 16 -44.82 48.72 -12.03
N ARG A 17 -45.61 48.16 -11.10
CA ARG A 17 -45.14 47.19 -10.09
C ARG A 17 -45.08 45.79 -10.70
N HIS A 18 -43.86 45.29 -10.92
CA HIS A 18 -43.64 43.84 -11.07
C HIS A 18 -43.28 43.21 -9.72
N HIS A 19 -44.24 42.46 -9.15
CA HIS A 19 -44.02 41.56 -8.01
C HIS A 19 -43.09 40.40 -8.40
N ALA A 20 -41.84 40.41 -7.92
CA ALA A 20 -40.97 39.24 -7.94
C ALA A 20 -41.19 38.40 -6.66
N GLY A 21 -41.87 37.26 -6.80
CA GLY A 21 -42.14 36.32 -5.70
C GLY A 21 -40.87 35.62 -5.16
N PRO A 22 -40.89 35.14 -3.89
CA PRO A 22 -39.72 34.61 -3.18
C PRO A 22 -39.24 33.21 -3.62
N GLU A 23 -39.88 32.58 -4.62
CA GLU A 23 -39.58 31.19 -5.00
C GLU A 23 -38.25 31.00 -5.72
N LYS A 24 -37.78 31.98 -6.53
CA LYS A 24 -36.54 31.80 -7.31
C LYS A 24 -35.26 31.69 -6.46
N LYS A 25 -35.23 32.32 -5.27
CA LYS A 25 -34.04 32.28 -4.38
C LYS A 25 -33.87 30.96 -3.63
N LYS A 26 -34.96 30.24 -3.29
CA LYS A 26 -34.86 28.95 -2.58
C LYS A 26 -34.35 27.82 -3.49
N THR A 27 -34.78 27.78 -4.75
CA THR A 27 -34.40 26.72 -5.70
C THR A 27 -32.93 26.80 -6.11
N GLN A 28 -32.37 28.02 -6.20
CA GLN A 28 -30.96 28.23 -6.54
C GLN A 28 -30.02 27.88 -5.37
N LYS A 29 -30.41 28.18 -4.13
CA LYS A 29 -29.66 27.76 -2.91
C LYS A 29 -29.62 26.24 -2.75
N ASN A 30 -30.73 25.54 -3.03
CA ASN A 30 -30.79 24.08 -2.96
C ASN A 30 -30.02 23.40 -4.10
N LYS A 31 -30.02 23.95 -5.31
CA LYS A 31 -29.19 23.43 -6.43
C LYS A 31 -27.70 23.66 -6.20
N ALA A 32 -27.30 24.79 -5.62
CA ALA A 32 -25.91 25.07 -5.26
C ALA A 32 -25.41 24.21 -4.09
N SER A 33 -26.23 23.97 -3.06
CA SER A 33 -25.86 23.09 -1.93
C SER A 33 -25.78 21.63 -2.34
N THR A 34 -26.67 21.15 -3.22
CA THR A 34 -26.63 19.79 -3.77
C THR A 34 -25.50 19.62 -4.79
N GLY A 35 -25.14 20.67 -5.53
CA GLY A 35 -24.00 20.69 -6.45
C GLY A 35 -22.65 20.73 -5.72
N ALA A 36 -22.54 21.50 -4.63
CA ALA A 36 -21.33 21.57 -3.80
C ALA A 36 -21.09 20.29 -3.00
N SER A 37 -22.15 19.62 -2.52
CA SER A 37 -22.02 18.31 -1.87
C SER A 37 -21.69 17.20 -2.86
N ALA A 38 -22.28 17.20 -4.06
CA ALA A 38 -21.94 16.25 -5.11
C ALA A 38 -20.53 16.49 -5.68
N ALA A 39 -20.11 17.75 -5.84
CA ALA A 39 -18.74 18.10 -6.25
C ALA A 39 -17.72 17.78 -5.15
N GLY A 40 -18.06 18.01 -3.88
CA GLY A 40 -17.24 17.60 -2.73
C GLY A 40 -17.10 16.09 -2.64
N VAL A 41 -18.18 15.33 -2.83
CA VAL A 41 -18.16 13.86 -2.86
C VAL A 41 -17.41 13.34 -4.08
N ARG A 42 -17.50 14.00 -5.25
CA ARG A 42 -16.71 13.67 -6.44
C ARG A 42 -15.23 14.05 -6.30
N ALA A 43 -14.92 15.16 -5.65
CA ALA A 43 -13.54 15.58 -5.39
C ALA A 43 -12.90 14.65 -4.35
N LEU A 44 -13.62 14.31 -3.28
CA LEU A 44 -13.19 13.31 -2.30
C LEU A 44 -13.09 11.92 -2.92
N SER A 45 -14.06 11.50 -3.75
CA SER A 45 -13.98 10.20 -4.41
C SER A 45 -12.86 10.18 -5.45
N ALA A 46 -12.63 11.25 -6.20
CA ALA A 46 -11.50 11.39 -7.11
C ALA A 46 -10.16 11.48 -6.37
N GLN A 47 -10.12 12.06 -5.16
CA GLN A 47 -8.93 12.05 -4.30
C GLN A 47 -8.71 10.68 -3.66
N VAL A 48 -9.76 9.96 -3.26
CA VAL A 48 -9.69 8.60 -2.74
C VAL A 48 -9.31 7.61 -3.84
N VAL A 49 -9.87 7.77 -5.04
CA VAL A 49 -9.53 7.01 -6.24
C VAL A 49 -8.12 7.37 -6.71
N GLY A 50 -7.77 8.65 -6.72
CA GLY A 50 -6.43 9.14 -7.02
C GLY A 50 -5.38 8.68 -6.00
N PHE A 51 -5.75 8.57 -4.73
CA PHE A 51 -4.94 7.98 -3.65
C PHE A 51 -4.84 6.45 -3.80
N TYR A 52 -5.94 5.78 -4.12
CA TYR A 52 -6.02 4.34 -4.40
C TYR A 52 -5.15 3.93 -5.59
N PHE A 53 -5.02 4.82 -6.58
CA PHE A 53 -4.15 4.61 -7.74
C PHE A 53 -2.73 5.18 -7.55
N ARG A 54 -2.52 6.18 -6.68
CA ARG A 54 -1.18 6.70 -6.31
C ARG A 54 -0.40 5.77 -5.38
N ALA A 55 -1.08 5.03 -4.52
CA ALA A 55 -0.46 4.08 -3.62
C ALA A 55 -0.85 2.67 -4.06
N PRO A 56 0.07 1.80 -4.49
CA PRO A 56 -0.31 0.55 -5.14
C PRO A 56 -0.40 -0.49 -4.03
N MET A 57 -1.47 -0.32 -3.28
CA MET A 57 -1.56 -0.82 -1.93
C MET A 57 -1.66 -2.33 -1.82
N LYS A 58 -2.28 -2.93 -2.82
CA LYS A 58 -2.44 -4.38 -2.94
C LYS A 58 -1.32 -5.03 -3.75
N ALA A 59 -0.55 -4.20 -4.44
CA ALA A 59 0.47 -4.55 -5.39
C ALA A 59 1.84 -4.72 -4.72
N PHE A 60 2.09 -4.02 -3.62
CA PHE A 60 3.45 -3.95 -3.08
C PHE A 60 3.70 -4.98 -1.98
N PHE A 61 2.68 -5.42 -1.23
CA PHE A 61 2.89 -6.34 -0.10
C PHE A 61 1.68 -7.26 0.15
N ARG A 62 1.96 -8.45 0.71
CA ARG A 62 0.96 -9.41 1.18
C ARG A 62 -0.05 -8.70 2.11
N SER A 63 -1.34 -8.91 1.88
CA SER A 63 -2.39 -8.38 2.77
C SER A 63 -2.13 -8.84 4.20
N ARG A 64 -2.05 -7.90 5.13
CA ARG A 64 -1.88 -8.15 6.57
C ARG A 64 -3.15 -8.73 7.14
N VAL A 65 -4.28 -8.12 6.79
CA VAL A 65 -5.61 -8.58 7.19
C VAL A 65 -6.28 -9.29 6.04
N ASP A 66 -6.74 -10.52 6.26
CA ASP A 66 -7.43 -11.30 5.24
C ASP A 66 -8.88 -10.83 5.07
N TYR A 67 -9.10 -10.03 4.04
CA TYR A 67 -10.42 -9.47 3.71
C TYR A 67 -11.40 -10.52 3.15
N MET A 68 -10.93 -11.70 2.72
CA MET A 68 -11.76 -12.80 2.19
C MET A 68 -12.08 -13.86 3.23
N ALA A 69 -11.51 -13.78 4.44
CA ALA A 69 -11.75 -14.77 5.50
C ALA A 69 -13.25 -14.98 5.75
N TYR A 70 -14.01 -13.88 5.85
CA TYR A 70 -15.45 -13.96 6.09
C TYR A 70 -16.21 -14.61 4.93
N ALA A 71 -15.98 -14.12 3.70
CA ALA A 71 -16.63 -14.63 2.50
C ALA A 71 -16.37 -16.12 2.26
N ARG A 72 -15.18 -16.61 2.63
CA ARG A 72 -14.83 -18.04 2.55
C ARG A 72 -15.59 -18.88 3.56
N ALA A 73 -15.76 -18.40 4.79
CA ALA A 73 -16.36 -19.22 5.84
C ALA A 73 -17.90 -19.30 5.74
N ILE A 74 -18.56 -18.30 5.15
CA ILE A 74 -20.01 -18.39 4.88
C ILE A 74 -20.35 -19.22 3.64
N HIS A 75 -19.35 -19.63 2.84
CA HIS A 75 -19.60 -20.39 1.63
C HIS A 75 -19.76 -21.89 1.97
N PRO A 76 -20.95 -22.49 1.78
CA PRO A 76 -21.30 -23.82 2.31
C PRO A 76 -20.45 -24.97 1.73
N HIS A 77 -19.84 -24.76 0.56
CA HIS A 77 -19.01 -25.77 -0.11
C HIS A 77 -17.52 -25.44 -0.11
N TYR A 78 -17.07 -24.42 0.63
CA TYR A 78 -15.63 -24.13 0.68
C TYR A 78 -14.91 -25.18 1.53
N LYS A 79 -14.15 -26.07 0.89
CA LYS A 79 -13.24 -27.00 1.56
C LYS A 79 -11.79 -26.60 1.27
N SER A 80 -10.95 -26.56 2.30
CA SER A 80 -9.50 -26.38 2.14
C SER A 80 -8.95 -27.47 1.23
N GLY A 81 -8.25 -27.09 0.15
CA GLY A 81 -7.64 -28.04 -0.80
C GLY A 81 -8.53 -28.50 -1.97
N GLN A 82 -9.72 -27.91 -2.16
CA GLN A 82 -10.56 -28.23 -3.32
C GLN A 82 -9.96 -27.69 -4.64
N SER A 83 -10.13 -28.44 -5.73
CA SER A 83 -9.71 -28.02 -7.08
C SER A 83 -10.32 -26.69 -7.48
N TRP A 84 -9.59 -25.92 -8.30
CA TRP A 84 -10.02 -24.60 -8.77
C TRP A 84 -11.39 -24.69 -9.48
N SER A 85 -12.31 -23.81 -9.09
CA SER A 85 -13.64 -23.68 -9.68
C SER A 85 -14.06 -22.22 -9.66
N TRP A 86 -14.83 -21.79 -10.67
CA TRP A 86 -15.40 -20.45 -10.74
C TRP A 86 -16.18 -20.06 -9.48
N ARG A 87 -16.85 -21.01 -8.82
CA ARG A 87 -17.62 -20.75 -7.59
C ARG A 87 -16.73 -20.49 -6.36
N VAL A 88 -15.53 -21.05 -6.36
CA VAL A 88 -14.53 -20.92 -5.29
C VAL A 88 -13.52 -19.79 -5.59
N SER A 89 -13.60 -19.19 -6.78
CA SER A 89 -12.82 -18.01 -7.15
C SER A 89 -13.19 -16.80 -6.29
N THR A 90 -12.27 -15.84 -6.12
CA THR A 90 -12.52 -14.61 -5.35
C THR A 90 -13.78 -13.87 -5.81
N PRO A 91 -14.02 -13.67 -7.13
CA PRO A 91 -15.28 -13.09 -7.59
C PRO A 91 -16.50 -13.96 -7.29
N GLY A 92 -16.39 -15.28 -7.40
CA GLY A 92 -17.47 -16.22 -7.10
C GLY A 92 -17.87 -16.21 -5.63
N LEU A 93 -16.89 -16.23 -4.73
CA LEU A 93 -17.10 -16.14 -3.28
C LEU A 93 -17.73 -14.80 -2.91
N LEU A 94 -17.29 -13.71 -3.52
CA LEU A 94 -17.85 -12.39 -3.28
C LEU A 94 -19.29 -12.28 -3.79
N ALA A 95 -19.56 -12.79 -4.99
CA ALA A 95 -20.91 -12.83 -5.55
C ALA A 95 -21.87 -13.66 -4.67
N ASN A 96 -21.40 -14.80 -4.15
CA ASN A 96 -22.17 -15.61 -3.22
C ASN A 96 -22.40 -14.88 -1.88
N ALA A 97 -21.37 -14.22 -1.34
CA ALA A 97 -21.48 -13.43 -0.11
C ALA A 97 -22.50 -12.29 -0.25
N ILE A 98 -22.46 -11.55 -1.35
CA ILE A 98 -23.43 -10.47 -1.62
C ILE A 98 -24.84 -11.03 -1.81
N ARG A 99 -24.99 -12.21 -2.42
CA ARG A 99 -26.30 -12.84 -2.60
C ARG A 99 -26.91 -13.34 -1.27
N THR A 100 -26.06 -13.76 -0.33
CA THR A 100 -26.50 -14.33 0.96
C THR A 100 -26.72 -13.26 2.03
N GLU A 101 -25.80 -12.32 2.19
CA GLU A 101 -25.80 -11.27 3.22
C GLU A 101 -26.33 -9.92 2.70
N GLY A 102 -26.60 -9.83 1.39
CA GLY A 102 -26.97 -8.58 0.72
C GLY A 102 -25.79 -7.65 0.46
N TRP A 103 -26.07 -6.51 -0.21
CA TRP A 103 -25.05 -5.50 -0.53
C TRP A 103 -24.39 -4.87 0.70
N MET A 104 -25.04 -4.92 1.86
CA MET A 104 -24.48 -4.43 3.12
C MET A 104 -23.30 -5.25 3.62
N PHE A 105 -23.07 -6.43 3.06
CA PHE A 105 -21.84 -7.20 3.26
C PHE A 105 -20.58 -6.37 3.00
N LEU A 106 -20.54 -5.62 1.90
CA LEU A 106 -19.34 -4.88 1.47
C LEU A 106 -18.89 -3.84 2.51
N PRO A 107 -19.71 -2.84 2.90
CA PRO A 107 -19.29 -1.83 3.86
C PRO A 107 -19.10 -2.36 5.27
N LYS A 108 -19.82 -3.42 5.66
CA LYS A 108 -19.71 -3.97 7.02
C LYS A 108 -18.47 -4.85 7.17
N GLN A 109 -18.24 -5.77 6.22
CA GLN A 109 -17.33 -6.90 6.39
C GLN A 109 -16.09 -6.79 5.49
N LEU A 110 -16.24 -6.34 4.24
CA LEU A 110 -15.13 -6.31 3.27
C LEU A 110 -14.26 -5.05 3.38
N PHE A 111 -14.90 -3.88 3.46
CA PHE A 111 -14.21 -2.59 3.43
C PHE A 111 -13.28 -2.36 4.62
N PRO A 112 -13.65 -2.63 5.89
CA PRO A 112 -12.72 -2.45 7.02
C PRO A 112 -11.33 -3.09 6.83
N PRO A 113 -11.19 -4.41 6.57
CA PRO A 113 -9.88 -5.02 6.36
C PRO A 113 -9.18 -4.50 5.10
N MET A 114 -9.95 -4.10 4.06
CA MET A 114 -9.38 -3.51 2.85
C MET A 114 -8.80 -2.12 3.11
N ILE A 115 -9.53 -1.24 3.81
CA ILE A 115 -9.10 0.10 4.22
C ILE A 115 -7.88 0.01 5.14
N ALA A 116 -7.87 -0.94 6.08
CA ALA A 116 -6.71 -1.18 6.95
C ALA A 116 -5.45 -1.49 6.13
N ASN A 117 -5.53 -2.46 5.20
CA ASN A 117 -4.41 -2.78 4.32
C ASN A 117 -3.98 -1.59 3.46
N ILE A 118 -4.94 -0.83 2.90
CA ILE A 118 -4.71 0.39 2.11
C ILE A 118 -4.01 1.48 2.92
N SER A 119 -4.33 1.60 4.21
CA SER A 119 -3.74 2.62 5.07
C SER A 119 -2.28 2.29 5.40
N ILE A 120 -1.98 1.01 5.68
CA ILE A 120 -0.64 0.56 6.11
C ILE A 120 0.43 0.85 5.05
N GLY A 121 0.27 0.34 3.83
CA GLY A 121 1.26 0.63 2.79
C GLY A 121 1.18 2.06 2.23
N ALA A 122 0.11 2.82 2.49
CA ALA A 122 0.11 4.23 2.14
C ALA A 122 1.05 4.96 3.07
N VAL A 123 0.99 4.67 4.38
CA VAL A 123 1.98 5.09 5.36
C VAL A 123 3.38 4.65 4.94
N LEU A 124 3.57 3.41 4.49
CA LEU A 124 4.88 2.95 4.01
C LEU A 124 5.39 3.80 2.85
N TYR A 125 4.58 3.95 1.79
CA TYR A 125 5.03 4.60 0.57
C TYR A 125 5.24 6.10 0.76
N THR A 126 4.35 6.78 1.51
CA THR A 126 4.54 8.20 1.84
C THR A 126 5.75 8.42 2.73
N SER A 127 5.97 7.54 3.74
CA SER A 127 7.16 7.59 4.58
C SER A 127 8.42 7.35 3.75
N TYR A 128 8.39 6.40 2.82
CA TYR A 128 9.51 6.12 1.94
C TYR A 128 9.86 7.31 1.06
N LEU A 129 8.88 7.90 0.37
CA LEU A 129 9.11 9.09 -0.47
C LEU A 129 9.63 10.27 0.35
N HIS A 130 9.05 10.51 1.54
CA HIS A 130 9.49 11.60 2.40
C HIS A 130 10.94 11.39 2.88
N MET A 131 11.28 10.19 3.33
CA MET A 131 12.64 9.88 3.78
C MET A 131 13.64 9.87 2.64
N LEU A 132 13.28 9.35 1.47
CA LEU A 132 14.14 9.36 0.31
C LEU A 132 14.38 10.78 -0.22
N GLY A 133 13.35 11.64 -0.24
CA GLY A 133 13.49 13.04 -0.63
C GLY A 133 14.42 13.82 0.32
N ASN A 134 14.40 13.51 1.62
CA ASN A 134 15.32 14.11 2.60
C ASN A 134 16.76 13.58 2.47
N LEU A 135 16.93 12.31 2.07
CA LEU A 135 18.25 11.67 1.92
C LEU A 135 18.88 11.92 0.54
N HIS A 136 18.06 12.17 -0.48
CA HIS A 136 18.46 12.41 -1.86
C HIS A 136 17.52 13.45 -2.47
N GLU A 137 17.93 14.71 -2.41
CA GLU A 137 17.14 15.87 -2.85
C GLU A 137 16.55 15.72 -4.27
N PRO A 138 17.25 15.16 -5.28
CA PRO A 138 16.66 14.94 -6.61
C PRO A 138 15.42 14.02 -6.61
N SER A 139 15.28 13.15 -5.61
CA SER A 139 14.09 12.28 -5.45
C SER A 139 12.90 12.99 -4.80
N ALA A 140 13.09 14.19 -4.25
CA ALA A 140 12.00 14.99 -3.69
C ALA A 140 11.11 15.59 -4.78
N TYR A 141 11.68 15.85 -5.97
CA TYR A 141 10.94 16.37 -7.11
C TYR A 141 10.11 15.27 -7.78
N ALA A 142 8.88 15.59 -8.15
CA ALA A 142 7.96 14.68 -8.83
C ALA A 142 8.30 14.50 -10.32
N SER A 143 9.59 14.35 -10.65
CA SER A 143 10.03 14.13 -12.02
C SER A 143 9.72 12.70 -12.47
N ARG A 144 9.50 12.52 -13.78
CA ARG A 144 9.35 11.19 -14.40
C ARG A 144 10.63 10.37 -14.27
N ARG A 145 11.79 11.04 -14.31
CA ARG A 145 13.12 10.43 -14.22
C ARG A 145 13.96 11.22 -13.23
N ILE A 146 14.50 10.52 -12.25
CA ILE A 146 15.31 11.10 -11.19
C ILE A 146 16.77 10.96 -11.61
N MET A 147 17.41 12.07 -11.94
CA MET A 147 18.84 12.15 -12.25
C MET A 147 19.53 13.14 -11.30
N PRO A 148 20.66 12.77 -10.68
CA PRO A 148 21.25 11.42 -10.63
C PRO A 148 20.35 10.41 -9.89
N PRO A 149 20.43 9.10 -10.22
CA PRO A 149 19.66 8.08 -9.53
C PRO A 149 20.11 7.97 -8.06
N PRO A 150 19.20 7.69 -7.13
CA PRO A 150 19.56 7.59 -5.71
C PRO A 150 20.47 6.37 -5.50
N GLU A 151 21.54 6.55 -4.71
CA GLU A 151 22.43 5.45 -4.36
C GLU A 151 21.72 4.39 -3.50
N PRO A 152 22.14 3.10 -3.55
CA PRO A 152 21.49 2.03 -2.80
C PRO A 152 21.46 2.27 -1.29
N LYS A 153 22.45 2.97 -0.74
CA LYS A 153 22.50 3.33 0.69
C LYS A 153 21.34 4.24 1.11
N HIS A 154 20.93 5.19 0.26
CA HIS A 154 19.85 6.12 0.54
C HIS A 154 18.50 5.42 0.45
N THR A 155 18.30 4.60 -0.58
CA THR A 155 17.06 3.84 -0.78
C THR A 155 16.89 2.75 0.27
N MET A 156 17.98 2.09 0.69
CA MET A 156 17.98 1.14 1.80
C MET A 156 17.63 1.81 3.13
N SER A 157 18.24 2.96 3.45
CA SER A 157 17.97 3.70 4.69
C SER A 157 16.55 4.25 4.72
N ALA A 158 16.08 4.85 3.63
CA ALA A 158 14.70 5.30 3.47
C ALA A 158 13.72 4.13 3.62
N GLY A 159 14.01 2.99 2.99
CA GLY A 159 13.21 1.77 3.08
C GLY A 159 13.15 1.19 4.49
N PHE A 160 14.26 1.23 5.23
CA PHE A 160 14.32 0.80 6.63
C PHE A 160 13.42 1.67 7.51
N ILE A 161 13.59 2.99 7.45
CA ILE A 161 12.80 3.95 8.24
C ILE A 161 11.32 3.85 7.89
N ALA A 162 10.99 3.77 6.60
CA ALA A 162 9.60 3.60 6.15
C ALA A 162 8.99 2.29 6.65
N GLY A 163 9.74 1.19 6.60
CA GLY A 163 9.32 -0.10 7.14
C GLY A 163 9.11 -0.07 8.66
N SER A 164 9.97 0.64 9.39
CA SER A 164 9.83 0.90 10.83
C SER A 164 8.56 1.67 11.16
N ILE A 165 8.31 2.79 10.47
CA ILE A 165 7.09 3.60 10.65
C ILE A 165 5.86 2.75 10.33
N GLN A 166 5.85 2.08 9.17
CA GLN A 166 4.76 1.18 8.79
C GLN A 166 4.49 0.14 9.88
N SER A 167 5.52 -0.47 10.46
CA SER A 167 5.37 -1.51 11.47
C SER A 167 4.67 -1.02 12.74
N VAL A 168 4.90 0.23 13.15
CA VAL A 168 4.19 0.85 14.28
C VAL A 168 2.70 1.02 13.95
N PHE A 169 2.39 1.55 12.77
CA PHE A 169 1.01 1.73 12.31
C PHE A 169 0.28 0.40 12.03
N ALA A 170 1.02 -0.64 11.65
CA ALA A 170 0.49 -1.97 11.39
C ALA A 170 0.24 -2.78 12.67
N ALA A 171 0.88 -2.44 13.79
CA ALA A 171 0.81 -3.21 15.03
C ALA A 171 -0.63 -3.50 15.51
N PRO A 172 -1.57 -2.53 15.52
CA PRO A 172 -2.96 -2.81 15.89
C PRO A 172 -3.64 -3.81 14.96
N MET A 173 -3.34 -3.74 13.66
CA MET A 173 -3.93 -4.62 12.65
C MET A 173 -3.36 -6.03 12.73
N ASP A 174 -2.06 -6.16 12.97
CA ASP A 174 -1.41 -7.46 13.20
C ASP A 174 -1.95 -8.11 14.49
N ALA A 175 -2.15 -7.33 15.56
CA ALA A 175 -2.73 -7.81 16.81
C ALA A 175 -4.17 -8.34 16.64
N LEU A 176 -4.98 -7.66 15.82
CA LEU A 176 -6.32 -8.10 15.44
C LEU A 176 -6.29 -9.37 14.61
N GLN A 177 -5.46 -9.41 13.56
CA GLN A 177 -5.38 -10.56 12.66
C GLN A 177 -4.96 -11.84 13.38
N VAL A 178 -3.98 -11.75 14.29
CA VAL A 178 -3.50 -12.93 15.06
C VAL A 178 -4.57 -13.47 16.00
N ARG A 179 -5.49 -12.62 16.45
CA ARG A 179 -6.59 -12.98 17.37
C ARG A 179 -7.93 -13.10 16.66
N PHE A 180 -7.94 -13.13 15.33
CA PHE A 180 -9.15 -13.27 14.55
C PHE A 180 -9.65 -14.71 14.57
N LYS A 181 -10.80 -14.91 15.22
CA LYS A 181 -11.52 -16.18 15.27
C LYS A 181 -12.82 -16.04 14.49
N MET A 182 -12.91 -16.75 13.37
CA MET A 182 -14.07 -16.67 12.50
C MET A 182 -15.36 -17.15 13.17
N SER A 183 -15.27 -18.09 14.12
CA SER A 183 -16.40 -18.57 14.90
C SER A 183 -17.10 -17.44 15.67
N GLU A 184 -16.34 -16.52 16.28
CA GLU A 184 -16.91 -15.38 17.02
C GLU A 184 -17.74 -14.47 16.12
N MET A 185 -17.39 -14.36 14.84
CA MET A 185 -18.14 -13.58 13.87
C MET A 185 -19.44 -14.27 13.45
N LEU A 186 -19.40 -15.59 13.23
CA LEU A 186 -20.55 -16.38 12.83
C LEU A 186 -21.55 -16.60 13.97
N GLU A 187 -21.07 -16.66 15.21
CA GLU A 187 -21.89 -16.74 16.43
C GLU A 187 -22.58 -15.41 16.76
N GLY A 188 -22.33 -14.35 16.00
CA GLY A 188 -22.97 -13.05 16.18
C GLY A 188 -22.43 -12.24 17.37
N ARG A 189 -21.25 -12.60 17.91
CA ARG A 189 -20.60 -11.87 19.01
C ARG A 189 -20.30 -10.42 18.64
N TYR A 190 -20.02 -10.16 17.37
CA TYR A 190 -19.87 -8.80 16.85
C TYR A 190 -20.73 -8.61 15.61
N ARG A 191 -21.31 -7.42 15.46
CA ARG A 191 -22.29 -7.14 14.40
C ARG A 191 -21.66 -6.99 13.02
N ASN A 192 -20.41 -6.54 12.98
CA ASN A 192 -19.64 -6.32 11.77
C ASN A 192 -18.15 -6.26 12.10
N MET A 193 -17.32 -6.18 11.06
CA MET A 193 -15.87 -6.20 11.23
C MET A 193 -15.32 -4.91 11.87
N TRP A 194 -16.05 -3.79 11.80
CA TRP A 194 -15.70 -2.57 12.54
C TRP A 194 -15.88 -2.75 14.04
N ASP A 195 -17.04 -3.27 14.43
CA ASP A 195 -17.37 -3.57 15.83
C ASP A 195 -16.38 -4.58 16.41
N TYR A 196 -16.06 -5.65 15.67
CA TYR A 196 -14.98 -6.57 16.02
C TYR A 196 -13.65 -5.83 16.26
N ALA A 197 -13.21 -5.01 15.30
CA ALA A 197 -11.92 -4.32 15.38
C ALA A 197 -11.86 -3.39 16.61
N PHE A 198 -12.86 -2.54 16.81
CA PHE A 198 -12.86 -1.58 17.93
C PHE A 198 -12.99 -2.27 19.28
N SER A 199 -13.91 -3.23 19.41
CA SER A 199 -14.14 -3.96 20.65
C SER A 199 -12.94 -4.81 21.04
N LYS A 200 -12.33 -5.52 20.09
CA LYS A 200 -11.10 -6.31 20.35
C LYS A 200 -9.90 -5.42 20.65
N LEU A 201 -9.70 -4.30 19.96
CA LEU A 201 -8.57 -3.40 20.26
C LEU A 201 -8.66 -2.84 21.68
N ARG A 202 -9.88 -2.48 22.13
CA ARG A 202 -10.11 -2.06 23.52
C ARG A 202 -9.82 -3.18 24.51
N GLU A 203 -10.21 -4.40 24.19
CA GLU A 203 -9.93 -5.57 25.01
C GLU A 203 -8.42 -5.82 25.12
N ILE A 204 -7.71 -5.87 23.99
CA ILE A 204 -6.26 -6.14 23.91
C ILE A 204 -5.46 -5.06 24.65
N GLY A 205 -5.84 -3.79 24.48
CA GLY A 205 -5.14 -2.64 25.04
C GLY A 205 -3.78 -2.36 24.36
N VAL A 206 -3.19 -1.20 24.63
CA VAL A 206 -1.94 -0.75 23.98
C VAL A 206 -0.80 -1.73 24.20
N ARG A 207 -0.68 -2.26 25.43
CA ARG A 207 0.37 -3.23 25.75
C ARG A 207 0.24 -4.54 24.98
N GLY A 208 -0.97 -5.06 24.82
CA GLY A 208 -1.21 -6.28 24.04
C GLY A 208 -1.00 -6.06 22.53
N ILE A 209 -1.22 -4.85 22.03
CA ILE A 209 -0.95 -4.48 20.63
C ILE A 209 0.54 -4.62 20.30
N PHE A 210 1.41 -4.18 21.21
CA PHE A 210 2.86 -4.25 21.03
C PHE A 210 3.49 -5.53 21.60
N ALA A 211 2.70 -6.46 22.14
CA ALA A 211 3.17 -7.78 22.56
C ALA A 211 3.63 -8.57 21.34
N GLY A 212 4.90 -8.94 21.28
CA GLY A 212 5.45 -9.68 20.13
C GLY A 212 5.91 -8.78 18.97
N TRP A 213 5.68 -7.47 19.04
CA TRP A 213 5.90 -6.54 17.92
C TRP A 213 7.35 -6.47 17.41
N SER A 214 8.35 -6.74 18.24
CA SER A 214 9.76 -6.64 17.83
C SER A 214 10.10 -7.55 16.64
N LEU A 215 9.52 -8.76 16.55
CA LEU A 215 9.72 -9.65 15.40
C LEU A 215 9.10 -9.06 14.13
N THR A 216 7.91 -8.46 14.27
CA THR A 216 7.23 -7.75 13.18
C THR A 216 8.04 -6.55 12.72
N PHE A 217 8.57 -5.77 13.66
CA PHE A 217 9.41 -4.60 13.39
C PHE A 217 10.67 -4.98 12.61
N VAL A 218 11.44 -5.96 13.11
CA VAL A 218 12.67 -6.40 12.44
C VAL A 218 12.35 -6.94 11.05
N LYS A 219 11.30 -7.75 10.93
CA LYS A 219 10.82 -8.25 9.64
C LYS A 219 10.48 -7.12 8.68
N ASP A 220 9.68 -6.15 9.10
CA ASP A 220 9.18 -5.10 8.23
C ASP A 220 10.27 -4.11 7.83
N ALA A 221 11.07 -3.64 8.79
CA ALA A 221 12.15 -2.69 8.53
C ALA A 221 13.21 -3.27 7.59
N THR A 222 13.72 -4.48 7.88
CA THR A 222 14.76 -5.09 7.05
C THR A 222 14.25 -5.51 5.67
N SER A 223 13.03 -6.06 5.59
CA SER A 223 12.45 -6.47 4.31
C SER A 223 12.15 -5.28 3.39
N CYS A 224 11.64 -4.16 3.94
CA CYS A 224 11.41 -2.94 3.16
C CYS A 224 12.73 -2.30 2.71
N ALA A 225 13.76 -2.29 3.57
CA ALA A 225 15.08 -1.77 3.23
C ALA A 225 15.66 -2.44 1.99
N VAL A 226 15.70 -3.78 1.98
CA VAL A 226 16.23 -4.52 0.83
C VAL A 226 15.31 -4.46 -0.39
N PHE A 227 13.99 -4.42 -0.19
CA PHE A 227 13.03 -4.30 -1.29
C PHE A 227 13.25 -3.00 -2.06
N PHE A 228 13.21 -1.85 -1.37
CA PHE A 228 13.37 -0.54 -2.02
C PHE A 228 14.77 -0.36 -2.61
N SER A 229 15.80 -0.84 -1.92
CA SER A 229 17.17 -0.81 -2.43
C SER A 229 17.31 -1.57 -3.75
N THR A 230 16.86 -2.82 -3.80
CA THR A 230 16.94 -3.63 -5.02
C THR A 230 16.02 -3.07 -6.12
N PHE A 231 14.82 -2.62 -5.77
CA PHE A 231 13.87 -2.07 -6.72
C PHE A 231 14.43 -0.83 -7.42
N GLU A 232 14.91 0.17 -6.68
CA GLU A 232 15.49 1.38 -7.26
C GLU A 232 16.78 1.11 -8.03
N TYR A 233 17.64 0.22 -7.52
CA TYR A 233 18.87 -0.17 -8.21
C TYR A 233 18.58 -0.75 -9.60
N VAL A 234 17.67 -1.73 -9.68
CA VAL A 234 17.35 -2.36 -10.97
C VAL A 234 16.57 -1.40 -11.87
N LYS A 235 15.61 -0.64 -11.32
CA LYS A 235 14.80 0.31 -12.08
C LYS A 235 15.63 1.43 -12.72
N ALA A 236 16.63 1.95 -12.01
CA ALA A 236 17.38 3.13 -12.45
C ALA A 236 18.83 2.79 -12.82
N GLN A 237 19.65 2.39 -11.85
CA GLN A 237 21.09 2.22 -12.08
C GLN A 237 21.40 1.11 -13.10
N ALA A 238 20.77 -0.05 -12.96
CA ALA A 238 20.95 -1.15 -13.91
C ALA A 238 20.37 -0.81 -15.30
N TYR A 239 19.25 -0.09 -15.35
CA TYR A 239 18.67 0.40 -16.60
C TYR A 239 19.62 1.35 -17.33
N TYR A 240 20.13 2.39 -16.65
CA TYR A 240 21.05 3.36 -17.24
C TYR A 240 22.39 2.75 -17.61
N ALA A 241 22.89 1.76 -16.86
CA ALA A 241 24.10 1.01 -17.23
C ALA A 241 23.88 0.12 -18.47
N PHE A 242 22.67 -0.40 -18.65
CA PHE A 242 22.32 -1.29 -19.76
C PHE A 242 22.09 -0.55 -21.08
N LEU A 243 21.61 0.69 -21.04
CA LEU A 243 21.31 1.47 -22.25
C LEU A 243 22.55 1.66 -23.16
N PRO A 244 23.70 2.19 -22.69
CA PRO A 244 24.89 2.31 -23.53
C PRO A 244 25.36 0.96 -24.08
N PHE A 245 25.24 -0.11 -23.27
CA PHE A 245 25.66 -1.46 -23.66
C PHE A 245 24.87 -1.98 -24.87
N ILE A 246 23.54 -1.99 -24.82
CA ILE A 246 22.71 -2.47 -25.94
C ILE A 246 22.88 -1.61 -27.19
N TYR A 247 22.85 -0.29 -27.02
CA TYR A 247 22.98 0.64 -28.15
C TYR A 247 24.42 0.76 -28.67
N SER A 248 25.41 0.19 -27.97
CA SER A 248 26.76 -0.01 -28.49
C SER A 248 26.91 -1.29 -29.29
N ILE A 249 26.06 -2.30 -29.08
CA ILE A 249 26.09 -3.56 -29.84
C ILE A 249 25.46 -3.38 -31.23
N GLY A 250 24.40 -2.56 -31.33
CA GLY A 250 23.70 -2.32 -32.59
C GLY A 250 24.39 -1.35 -33.56
N ASN A 251 25.07 -0.31 -33.04
CA ASN A 251 25.64 0.77 -33.85
C ASN A 251 27.17 0.79 -33.79
N ARG A 252 27.82 -0.23 -34.37
CA ARG A 252 29.28 -0.27 -34.51
C ARG A 252 29.81 0.62 -35.65
N GLN A 253 28.93 1.18 -36.48
CA GLN A 253 29.26 1.99 -37.67
C GLN A 253 29.03 3.51 -37.53
N ASP A 254 28.23 3.97 -36.56
CA ASP A 254 27.90 5.39 -36.42
C ASP A 254 28.69 6.02 -35.27
N ALA A 255 30.00 6.21 -35.47
CA ALA A 255 30.85 6.92 -34.52
C ALA A 255 30.68 8.45 -34.56
N TYR A 256 29.83 8.99 -35.45
CA TYR A 256 29.76 10.43 -35.73
C TYR A 256 28.33 11.00 -35.89
N ASP A 257 27.26 10.25 -35.64
CA ASP A 257 25.92 10.83 -35.72
C ASP A 257 25.51 11.42 -34.35
N PRO A 258 25.36 12.76 -34.21
CA PRO A 258 25.03 13.41 -32.94
C PRO A 258 23.54 13.30 -32.58
N THR A 259 22.80 12.41 -33.26
CA THR A 259 21.35 12.28 -33.05
C THR A 259 21.05 11.67 -31.67
N PRO A 260 20.22 12.34 -30.85
CA PRO A 260 19.85 11.80 -29.55
C PRO A 260 19.08 10.47 -29.69
N ILE A 261 19.55 9.44 -29.00
CA ILE A 261 18.96 8.09 -29.06
C ILE A 261 17.69 8.05 -28.22
N THR A 262 16.59 7.57 -28.80
CA THR A 262 15.36 7.25 -28.07
C THR A 262 15.34 5.75 -27.74
N PRO A 263 15.36 5.35 -26.45
CA PRO A 263 15.26 3.94 -26.09
C PRO A 263 13.96 3.30 -26.57
N HIS A 264 14.02 2.01 -26.91
CA HIS A 264 12.83 1.27 -27.33
C HIS A 264 11.81 1.19 -26.18
N TYR A 265 10.54 1.45 -26.50
CA TYR A 265 9.45 1.63 -25.52
C TYR A 265 9.23 0.44 -24.57
N MET A 266 9.70 -0.76 -24.93
CA MET A 266 9.57 -1.97 -24.09
C MET A 266 10.69 -2.13 -23.05
N ILE A 267 11.84 -1.49 -23.23
CA ILE A 267 13.01 -1.72 -22.38
C ILE A 267 12.69 -1.27 -20.95
N GLU A 268 12.14 -0.07 -20.79
CA GLU A 268 11.85 0.48 -19.48
C GLU A 268 10.77 -0.32 -18.70
N PRO A 269 9.60 -0.68 -19.28
CA PRO A 269 8.66 -1.62 -18.65
C PRO A 269 9.26 -2.99 -18.31
N ALA A 270 10.18 -3.51 -19.14
CA ALA A 270 10.87 -4.76 -18.84
C ALA A 270 11.80 -4.62 -17.62
N PHE A 271 12.54 -3.52 -17.50
CA PHE A 271 13.35 -3.23 -16.32
C PHE A 271 12.51 -3.01 -15.06
N LEU A 272 11.34 -2.40 -15.18
CA LEU A 272 10.39 -2.27 -14.06
C LEU A 272 9.86 -3.64 -13.59
N LEU A 273 9.53 -4.54 -14.52
CA LEU A 273 9.14 -5.91 -14.23
C LEU A 273 10.25 -6.67 -13.51
N MET A 274 11.47 -6.60 -14.06
CA MET A 274 12.66 -7.22 -13.47
C MET A 274 12.98 -6.64 -12.10
N ALA A 275 12.85 -5.32 -11.93
CA ALA A 275 13.04 -4.66 -10.64
C ALA A 275 12.06 -5.19 -9.60
N GLY A 276 10.78 -5.30 -9.95
CA GLY A 276 9.77 -5.88 -9.06
C GLY A 276 10.04 -7.34 -8.69
N ALA A 277 10.49 -8.14 -9.67
CA ALA A 277 10.80 -9.54 -9.44
C ALA A 277 12.04 -9.71 -8.55
N ALA A 278 13.13 -9.01 -8.87
CA ALA A 278 14.37 -9.03 -8.10
C ALA A 278 14.16 -8.51 -6.68
N ALA A 279 13.42 -7.42 -6.51
CA ALA A 279 13.08 -6.86 -5.20
C ALA A 279 12.25 -7.84 -4.37
N THR A 280 11.26 -8.51 -4.98
CA THR A 280 10.43 -9.50 -4.28
C THR A 280 11.26 -10.70 -3.81
N VAL A 281 12.12 -11.24 -4.68
CA VAL A 281 13.00 -12.38 -4.32
C VAL A 281 13.94 -11.98 -3.19
N THR A 282 14.58 -10.80 -3.29
CA THR A 282 15.49 -10.30 -2.26
C THR A 282 14.75 -10.07 -0.94
N GLN A 283 13.56 -9.46 -0.98
CA GLN A 283 12.71 -9.27 0.18
C GLN A 283 12.34 -10.60 0.84
N GLN A 284 11.90 -11.59 0.06
CA GLN A 284 11.53 -12.90 0.59
C GLN A 284 12.71 -13.61 1.25
N SER A 285 13.93 -13.41 0.76
CA SER A 285 15.12 -14.05 1.35
C SER A 285 15.31 -13.70 2.83
N ILE A 286 14.88 -12.51 3.24
CA ILE A 286 14.91 -12.03 4.64
C ILE A 286 13.56 -12.22 5.33
N GLN A 287 12.47 -11.88 4.65
CA GLN A 287 11.13 -11.88 5.24
C GLN A 287 10.62 -13.29 5.57
N PHE A 288 10.91 -14.28 4.71
CA PHE A 288 10.41 -15.65 4.85
C PHE A 288 10.88 -16.33 6.14
N PRO A 289 12.20 -16.40 6.47
CA PRO A 289 12.64 -17.02 7.71
C PRO A 289 12.10 -16.31 8.96
N LEU A 290 12.02 -14.97 8.93
CA LEU A 290 11.43 -14.20 10.03
C LEU A 290 9.93 -14.48 10.21
N THR A 291 9.22 -14.73 9.11
CA THR A 291 7.80 -15.11 9.14
C THR A 291 7.58 -16.49 9.77
N GLN A 292 8.49 -17.45 9.53
CA GLN A 292 8.43 -18.77 10.18
C GLN A 292 8.54 -18.64 11.70
N VAL A 293 9.57 -17.92 12.18
CA VAL A 293 9.77 -17.67 13.63
C VAL A 293 8.60 -16.89 14.23
N GLN A 294 8.10 -15.87 13.52
CA GLN A 294 6.96 -15.07 13.95
C GLN A 294 5.68 -15.90 14.09
N THR A 295 5.45 -16.85 13.19
CA THR A 295 4.27 -17.72 13.24
C THR A 295 4.28 -18.60 14.49
N VAL A 296 5.44 -19.14 14.88
CA VAL A 296 5.62 -19.88 16.13
C VAL A 296 5.30 -18.98 17.34
N HIS A 297 5.74 -17.72 17.32
CA HIS A 297 5.48 -16.77 18.40
C HIS A 297 4.00 -16.43 18.55
N TYR A 298 3.31 -16.18 17.43
CA TYR A 298 1.91 -15.77 17.39
C TYR A 298 0.96 -16.79 18.01
N ASN A 299 1.27 -18.08 17.91
CA ASN A 299 0.47 -19.15 18.54
C ASN A 299 0.41 -19.04 20.07
N ARG A 300 1.32 -18.28 20.70
CA ARG A 300 1.40 -18.11 22.16
C ARG A 300 0.86 -16.75 22.63
N LEU A 301 0.53 -15.85 21.71
CA LEU A 301 0.21 -14.46 22.06
C LEU A 301 -1.06 -14.34 22.91
N GLU A 302 -2.07 -15.19 22.67
CA GLU A 302 -3.31 -15.19 23.44
C GLU A 302 -3.10 -15.60 24.91
N SER A 303 -2.29 -16.63 25.16
CA SER A 303 -1.98 -17.05 26.53
C SER A 303 -1.06 -16.04 27.25
N LEU A 304 -0.15 -15.40 26.50
CA LEU A 304 0.70 -14.34 27.03
C LEU A 304 -0.11 -13.11 27.44
N ASP A 305 -1.11 -12.70 26.67
CA ASP A 305 -1.99 -11.60 27.03
C ASP A 305 -2.77 -11.87 28.31
N TYR A 306 -3.28 -13.10 28.46
CA TYR A 306 -3.99 -13.49 29.67
C TYR A 306 -3.09 -13.40 30.91
N ALA A 307 -1.89 -13.98 30.83
CA ALA A 307 -0.89 -13.90 31.91
C ALA A 307 -0.42 -12.46 32.16
N ALA A 308 -0.25 -11.67 31.10
CA ALA A 308 0.14 -10.28 31.13
C ALA A 308 -0.89 -9.38 31.83
N ARG A 309 -2.18 -9.64 31.63
CA ARG A 309 -3.29 -8.92 32.27
C ARG A 309 -3.42 -9.25 33.76
N ALA A 310 -3.08 -10.47 34.16
CA ALA A 310 -3.10 -10.90 35.56
C ALA A 310 -1.92 -10.34 36.39
N GLU A 311 -0.85 -9.89 35.73
CA GLU A 311 0.35 -9.39 36.39
C GLU A 311 0.36 -7.86 36.53
N ASN A 312 0.41 -7.38 37.78
CA ASN A 312 0.40 -5.95 38.09
C ASN A 312 1.80 -5.31 38.03
N ASN A 313 2.89 -6.08 38.17
CA ASN A 313 4.23 -5.53 38.23
C ASN A 313 4.89 -5.42 36.83
N PRO A 314 5.26 -4.21 36.35
CA PRO A 314 5.81 -4.02 35.01
C PRO A 314 7.14 -4.78 34.77
N ARG A 315 7.93 -5.07 35.82
CA ARG A 315 9.17 -5.86 35.67
C ARG A 315 8.90 -7.34 35.39
N ASN A 316 7.91 -7.91 36.07
CA ASN A 316 7.50 -9.31 35.87
C ASN A 316 6.90 -9.51 34.48
N VAL A 317 6.14 -8.52 34.04
CA VAL A 317 5.60 -8.41 32.67
C VAL A 317 6.71 -8.44 31.62
N LEU A 318 7.76 -7.65 31.77
CA LEU A 318 8.88 -7.64 30.82
C LEU A 318 9.60 -8.98 30.79
N ARG A 319 9.80 -9.61 31.96
CA ARG A 319 10.35 -10.96 32.06
C ARG A 319 9.47 -12.00 31.38
N LEU A 320 8.14 -11.88 31.49
CA LEU A 320 7.19 -12.77 30.81
C LEU A 320 7.37 -12.70 29.29
N TYR A 321 7.45 -11.50 28.72
CA TYR A 321 7.69 -11.33 27.29
C TYR A 321 9.07 -11.85 26.86
N TYR A 322 10.12 -11.57 27.65
CA TYR A 322 11.47 -12.10 27.37
C TYR A 322 11.48 -13.63 27.36
N ASN A 323 10.88 -14.27 28.37
CA ASN A 323 10.76 -15.71 28.46
C ASN A 323 9.96 -16.28 27.28
N ALA A 324 8.92 -15.57 26.83
CA ALA A 324 8.15 -15.96 25.66
C ALA A 324 8.99 -15.99 24.38
N TYR A 325 9.89 -15.02 24.18
CA TYR A 325 10.82 -15.02 23.05
C TYR A 325 11.82 -16.18 23.13
N MET A 326 12.38 -16.44 24.31
CA MET A 326 13.29 -17.57 24.52
C MET A 326 12.61 -18.91 24.22
N GLU A 327 11.38 -19.06 24.68
CA GLU A 327 10.58 -20.26 24.48
C GLU A 327 10.14 -20.43 23.01
N THR A 328 9.89 -19.33 22.30
CA THR A 328 9.68 -19.34 20.84
C THR A 328 10.91 -19.89 20.12
N PHE A 329 12.11 -19.42 20.49
CA PHE A 329 13.35 -19.90 19.89
C PHE A 329 13.61 -21.39 20.18
N ARG A 330 13.28 -21.84 21.40
CA ARG A 330 13.34 -23.25 21.79
C ARG A 330 12.43 -24.10 20.91
N GLN A 331 11.17 -23.69 20.72
CA GLN A 331 10.23 -24.40 19.85
C GLN A 331 10.67 -24.41 18.39
N ALA A 332 11.11 -23.28 17.85
CA ALA A 332 11.62 -23.20 16.49
C ALA A 332 12.79 -24.18 16.28
N LYS A 333 13.69 -24.31 17.27
CA LYS A 333 14.78 -25.29 17.22
C LYS A 333 14.29 -26.74 17.23
N LEU A 334 13.24 -27.05 18.00
CA LEU A 334 12.64 -28.39 18.05
C LEU A 334 11.96 -28.75 16.72
N GLU A 335 11.20 -27.81 16.12
CA GLU A 335 10.61 -28.02 14.80
C GLU A 335 11.68 -28.17 13.72
N ALA A 336 12.74 -27.36 13.80
CA ALA A 336 13.87 -27.46 12.90
C ALA A 336 14.56 -28.84 12.97
N GLN A 337 14.68 -29.43 14.15
CA GLN A 337 15.25 -30.77 14.31
C GLN A 337 14.40 -31.84 13.59
N LYS A 338 13.07 -31.73 13.59
CA LYS A 338 12.17 -32.68 12.89
C LYS A 338 12.37 -32.67 11.37
N VAL A 339 12.73 -31.52 10.81
CA VAL A 339 12.93 -31.34 9.36
C VAL A 339 14.40 -31.59 8.94
N GLY A 340 15.30 -31.80 9.90
CA GLY A 340 16.72 -32.07 9.64
C GLY A 340 17.62 -30.83 9.61
N GLY A 341 17.20 -29.71 10.22
CA GLY A 341 18.06 -28.56 10.50
C GLY A 341 17.37 -27.20 10.40
N MET A 342 17.97 -26.19 11.05
CA MET A 342 17.43 -24.82 11.10
C MET A 342 17.29 -24.18 9.71
N ARG A 343 18.29 -24.33 8.84
CA ARG A 343 18.24 -23.75 7.48
C ARG A 343 17.11 -24.35 6.64
N ARG A 344 16.94 -25.68 6.71
CA ARG A 344 15.92 -26.38 5.93
C ARG A 344 14.51 -26.03 6.40
N TRP A 345 14.31 -25.91 7.71
CA TRP A 345 13.03 -25.46 8.28
C TRP A 345 12.72 -24.00 7.93
N LEU A 346 13.70 -23.10 8.09
CA LEU A 346 13.53 -21.68 7.77
C LEU A 346 13.17 -21.41 6.30
N TYR A 347 13.59 -22.27 5.37
CA TYR A 347 13.38 -22.09 3.92
C TYR A 347 12.57 -23.22 3.25
N GLN A 348 11.85 -24.04 4.03
CA GLN A 348 11.20 -25.27 3.52
C GLN A 348 10.29 -25.04 2.30
N ASP A 349 9.55 -23.94 2.28
CA ASP A 349 8.61 -23.58 1.19
C ASP A 349 8.99 -22.26 0.49
N PHE A 350 10.24 -21.82 0.63
CA PHE A 350 10.68 -20.51 0.17
C PHE A 350 10.46 -20.32 -1.35
N LEU A 351 10.87 -21.31 -2.16
CA LEU A 351 10.80 -21.22 -3.62
C LEU A 351 9.35 -21.09 -4.10
N TRP A 352 8.46 -21.96 -3.59
CA TRP A 352 7.05 -21.96 -3.97
C TRP A 352 6.33 -20.72 -3.46
N SER A 353 6.65 -20.24 -2.25
CA SER A 353 6.09 -19.01 -1.70
C SER A 353 6.48 -17.80 -2.56
N THR A 354 7.78 -17.71 -2.91
CA THR A 354 8.32 -16.61 -3.72
C THR A 354 7.73 -16.63 -5.12
N LEU A 355 7.69 -17.79 -5.78
CA LEU A 355 7.13 -17.93 -7.13
C LEU A 355 5.65 -17.53 -7.22
N ARG A 356 4.86 -17.78 -6.17
CA ARG A 356 3.44 -17.39 -6.11
C ARG A 356 3.27 -15.88 -5.87
N GLN A 357 4.20 -15.24 -5.17
CA GLN A 357 4.11 -13.83 -4.81
C GLN A 357 4.65 -12.90 -5.92
N THR A 358 5.77 -13.27 -6.54
CA THR A 358 6.49 -12.43 -7.50
C THR A 358 5.63 -11.88 -8.64
N PRO A 359 4.79 -12.68 -9.35
CA PRO A 359 3.99 -12.15 -10.46
C PRO A 359 3.01 -11.06 -10.01
N SER A 360 2.39 -11.23 -8.84
CA SER A 360 1.46 -10.24 -8.28
C SER A 360 2.16 -8.94 -7.95
N THR A 361 3.37 -9.02 -7.36
CA THR A 361 4.13 -7.83 -6.97
C THR A 361 4.65 -7.08 -8.19
N SER A 362 5.23 -7.79 -9.17
CA SER A 362 5.72 -7.18 -10.42
C SER A 362 4.60 -6.53 -11.23
N ALA A 363 3.45 -7.21 -11.42
CA ALA A 363 2.30 -6.63 -12.12
C ALA A 363 1.80 -5.36 -11.42
N GLY A 364 1.77 -5.39 -10.10
CA GLY A 364 1.39 -4.27 -9.27
C GLY A 364 2.28 -3.03 -9.42
N LEU A 365 3.59 -3.24 -9.49
CA LEU A 365 4.59 -2.19 -9.69
C LEU A 365 4.49 -1.55 -11.08
N ILE A 366 4.19 -2.34 -12.13
CA ILE A 366 3.94 -1.77 -13.46
C ILE A 366 2.70 -0.88 -13.43
N VAL A 367 1.58 -1.37 -12.90
CA VAL A 367 0.32 -0.60 -12.86
C VAL A 367 0.55 0.72 -12.14
N PHE A 368 1.28 0.68 -11.03
CA PHE A 368 1.70 1.88 -10.31
C PHE A 368 2.48 2.85 -11.20
N GLU A 369 3.55 2.38 -11.83
CA GLU A 369 4.45 3.23 -12.59
C GLU A 369 3.74 3.84 -13.80
N ILE A 370 2.85 3.09 -14.44
CA ILE A 370 1.97 3.60 -15.51
C ILE A 370 1.09 4.73 -14.98
N VAL A 371 0.44 4.54 -13.82
CA VAL A 371 -0.39 5.58 -13.20
C VAL A 371 0.47 6.80 -12.83
N ARG A 372 1.62 6.59 -12.17
CA ARG A 372 2.54 7.66 -11.78
C ARG A 372 2.95 8.50 -12.98
N ARG A 373 3.25 7.88 -14.13
CA ARG A 373 3.61 8.60 -15.37
C ARG A 373 2.46 9.40 -15.96
N LYS A 374 1.26 8.81 -15.96
CA LYS A 374 0.05 9.45 -16.52
C LYS A 374 -0.37 10.70 -15.73
N TYR A 375 -0.13 10.70 -14.42
CA TYR A 375 -0.51 11.80 -13.52
C TYR A 375 0.67 12.59 -12.95
N GLY A 376 1.90 12.30 -13.39
CA GLY A 376 3.10 13.06 -13.06
C GLY A 376 3.17 14.34 -13.90
N ILE A 377 3.81 15.37 -13.37
CA ILE A 377 3.96 16.66 -14.05
C ILE A 377 4.89 16.46 -15.25
N ASP A 378 4.43 16.87 -16.44
CA ASP A 378 5.20 16.83 -17.69
C ASP A 378 6.26 17.94 -17.67
N GLU A 379 7.48 17.59 -17.29
CA GLU A 379 8.67 18.29 -17.79
C GLU A 379 9.21 17.42 -18.93
N GLY A 380 9.27 17.97 -20.14
CA GLY A 380 9.61 17.25 -21.37
C GLY A 380 10.93 16.49 -21.28
N GLY A 381 11.07 15.43 -22.10
CA GLY A 381 12.23 14.54 -22.08
C GLY A 381 13.55 15.31 -22.15
N GLY A 382 14.41 15.05 -21.17
CA GLY A 382 15.70 15.72 -21.01
C GLY A 382 16.79 14.98 -21.77
N LEU A 383 17.69 15.73 -22.41
CA LEU A 383 18.92 15.18 -22.96
C LEU A 383 19.81 14.71 -21.82
N THR A 384 20.10 13.42 -21.78
CA THR A 384 20.94 12.80 -20.76
C THR A 384 22.14 12.13 -21.44
N ASP A 385 23.35 12.50 -21.03
CA ASP A 385 24.56 11.82 -21.48
C ASP A 385 24.83 10.57 -20.63
N LEU A 386 24.86 9.41 -21.28
CA LEU A 386 25.20 8.13 -20.66
C LEU A 386 26.37 7.50 -21.44
N GLY A 387 27.57 7.56 -20.87
CA GLY A 387 28.74 6.92 -21.46
C GLY A 387 29.18 7.53 -22.79
N GLY A 388 29.01 8.84 -22.97
CA GLY A 388 29.38 9.57 -24.19
C GLY A 388 28.32 9.54 -25.30
N LYS A 389 27.09 9.09 -25.00
CA LYS A 389 25.94 9.05 -25.90
C LYS A 389 24.79 9.85 -25.32
N GLN A 390 24.20 10.72 -26.13
CA GLN A 390 23.02 11.50 -25.74
C GLN A 390 21.75 10.66 -25.93
N PHE A 391 20.95 10.53 -24.87
CA PHE A 391 19.65 9.89 -24.88
C PHE A 391 18.54 10.92 -24.62
N ILE A 392 17.42 10.81 -25.35
CA ILE A 392 16.18 11.53 -25.01
C ILE A 392 15.45 10.69 -23.99
N LEU A 393 15.47 11.15 -22.73
CA LEU A 393 14.92 10.41 -21.61
C LEU A 393 13.75 11.11 -20.93
#